data_AF-A0AAE0F5R2-F1
#
_entry.id   AF-A0AAE0F5R2-F1
#
_cell.length_a   1.000
_cell.length_b   1.000
_cell.length_c   1.000
_cell.angle_alpha   90.00
_cell.angle_beta   90.00
_cell.angle_gamma   90.00
#
_symmetry.space_group_name_H-M   'P 1'
#
loop_
_entity.id
_entity.type
_entity.pdbx_description
1 polymer ?
#
loop_
_entity_poly.entity_id
_entity_poly.type
_entity_poly.pdbx_seq_one_letter_code
_entity_poly.pdbx_strand_id
1 'polypeptide(L)'
;MEVRSIEQQSLKQADTRNPVKGALAGTVKYRVADDSSTAPLYGLDAELAAKAAAKYDPESEKQAREWITAITGEDLSQACGAEAFAAALKSGVLLCSLLNGIKPGTVKKVNKQKMPFMQMENINSYLEGCKALGMPPSDMFMTVDLYEAKNVAAVVDNVISLARVANSKGFSGAAMACEAAASKPKTGEVAHSGEKHVLSSTGAQRSSAGVAGAEMDSKSPVRTNVSGGIYRKASVSDKAPVYGLDAELAKKAADKYDLQLQGKCVAWLAELAATDLSQVSSADDWQQEMKSGALLCNAINKIKPGSIKKINKMNMPFMQMENITNYLEACKSLGIPVPELFMTIDLFEGKNMLAVMQNVISLGRAAQKVPGYSGPVLDVKNDATYNMFS
;
A
#
# COMPACT_ATOMS: atom_id res chain seq x y z
N MET A 1 54.99 -2.89 76.65
CA MET A 1 55.76 -1.68 76.27
C MET A 1 54.79 -0.69 75.66
N GLU A 2 54.26 0.19 76.50
CA GLU A 2 53.66 1.46 76.06
C GLU A 2 54.75 2.39 75.52
N VAL A 3 54.31 3.41 74.74
CA VAL A 3 54.91 4.73 74.44
C VAL A 3 54.59 5.07 72.97
N ARG A 4 54.12 6.23 72.51
CA ARG A 4 53.63 7.53 73.04
C ARG A 4 53.07 8.33 71.84
N SER A 5 52.16 9.27 72.13
CA SER A 5 51.98 10.63 71.53
C SER A 5 50.47 10.96 71.56
N ILE A 6 49.91 11.78 72.46
CA ILE A 6 50.18 13.18 72.86
C ILE A 6 50.25 14.10 71.63
N GLU A 7 49.52 15.21 71.44
CA GLU A 7 48.44 15.92 72.15
C GLU A 7 48.13 17.19 71.30
N GLN A 8 47.04 17.89 71.65
CA GLN A 8 46.74 19.32 71.45
C GLN A 8 45.86 19.73 70.25
N GLN A 9 44.56 20.03 70.48
CA GLN A 9 43.94 21.24 71.09
C GLN A 9 43.88 22.40 70.09
N SER A 10 42.90 23.31 70.01
CA SER A 10 41.61 23.63 70.63
C SER A 10 41.26 25.01 70.00
N LEU A 11 40.02 25.37 69.62
CA LEU A 11 39.11 26.28 70.36
C LEU A 11 38.01 26.73 69.35
N LYS A 12 36.72 26.58 69.67
CA LYS A 12 35.73 27.63 70.06
C LYS A 12 35.36 28.63 68.94
N GLN A 13 34.12 29.08 68.72
CA GLN A 13 32.81 28.89 69.35
C GLN A 13 31.75 29.55 68.43
N ALA A 14 30.52 29.02 68.49
CA ALA A 14 29.20 29.67 68.43
C ALA A 14 28.90 30.75 67.36
N ASP A 15 27.77 30.61 66.64
CA ASP A 15 26.57 31.36 67.04
C ASP A 15 25.26 30.87 66.36
N THR A 16 24.20 30.92 67.17
CA THR A 16 22.75 31.10 66.92
C THR A 16 21.87 30.21 66.01
N ARG A 17 20.86 29.63 66.71
CA ARG A 17 19.41 29.47 66.37
C ARG A 17 18.91 28.23 65.60
N ASN A 18 18.36 27.31 66.39
CA ASN A 18 17.16 26.49 66.11
C ASN A 18 15.90 27.37 66.46
N PRO A 19 14.59 27.01 66.24
CA PRO A 19 14.02 25.79 65.64
C PRO A 19 12.66 25.95 64.84
N VAL A 20 12.13 24.80 64.40
CA VAL A 20 10.69 24.39 64.22
C VAL A 20 9.88 24.68 62.93
N LYS A 21 9.52 23.57 62.27
CA LYS A 21 8.28 23.15 61.54
C LYS A 21 7.43 24.18 60.76
N GLY A 22 7.04 23.75 59.56
CA GLY A 22 5.82 24.20 58.87
C GLY A 22 5.52 23.33 57.66
N ALA A 23 4.45 22.55 57.73
CA ALA A 23 3.91 21.72 56.65
C ALA A 23 3.46 22.55 55.45
N LEU A 24 3.56 22.01 54.24
CA LEU A 24 2.62 22.31 53.14
C LEU A 24 2.57 21.13 52.16
N ALA A 25 1.38 20.57 52.03
CA ALA A 25 0.98 19.67 50.97
C ALA A 25 1.06 20.39 49.62
N GLY A 26 1.55 19.69 48.59
CA GLY A 26 1.60 20.19 47.23
C GLY A 26 1.81 19.04 46.25
N THR A 27 0.71 18.51 45.73
CA THR A 27 0.65 17.60 44.59
C THR A 27 1.30 18.26 43.38
N VAL A 28 2.52 17.83 43.03
CA VAL A 28 3.15 18.24 41.77
C VAL A 28 2.58 17.37 40.65
N LYS A 29 1.59 17.95 39.95
CA LYS A 29 1.13 17.49 38.63
C LYS A 29 2.30 17.65 37.65
N TYR A 30 2.94 16.55 37.26
CA TYR A 30 3.67 16.55 35.98
C TYR A 30 2.65 16.32 34.86
N ARG A 31 2.41 17.39 34.10
CA ARG A 31 1.68 17.34 32.84
C ARG A 31 2.40 16.39 31.88
N VAL A 32 1.61 15.55 31.24
CA VAL A 32 1.97 14.79 30.04
C VAL A 32 2.44 15.80 28.99
N ALA A 33 3.70 15.69 28.57
CA ALA A 33 4.16 16.33 27.36
C ALA A 33 3.66 15.48 26.18
N ASP A 34 2.68 16.04 25.48
CA ASP A 34 2.43 15.79 24.06
C ASP A 34 3.77 15.98 23.30
N ASP A 35 4.30 14.91 22.73
CA ASP A 35 5.34 14.98 21.69
C ASP A 35 4.74 14.46 20.38
N SER A 36 3.82 15.25 19.85
CA SER A 36 3.50 15.33 18.43
C SER A 36 4.73 15.78 17.63
N SER A 37 5.63 14.84 17.35
CA SER A 37 6.61 14.97 16.26
C SER A 37 6.03 14.41 14.96
N THR A 38 4.83 14.86 14.60
CA THR A 38 4.39 14.89 13.20
C THR A 38 5.20 15.96 12.49
N ALA A 39 6.32 15.54 11.88
CA ALA A 39 7.06 16.39 10.95
C ALA A 39 6.07 17.03 9.96
N PRO A 40 6.15 18.35 9.68
CA PRO A 40 5.24 19.00 8.75
C PRO A 40 5.33 18.32 7.37
N LEU A 41 4.25 17.65 6.98
CA LEU A 41 4.15 16.90 5.73
C LEU A 41 4.02 17.92 4.59
N TYR A 42 5.07 18.12 3.78
CA TYR A 42 5.05 19.12 2.70
C TYR A 42 4.56 18.54 1.37
N GLY A 43 3.70 19.32 0.69
CA GLY A 43 3.58 19.39 -0.77
C GLY A 43 2.67 18.37 -1.43
N LEU A 44 3.09 17.12 -1.55
CA LEU A 44 2.44 16.14 -2.44
C LEU A 44 1.58 15.13 -1.68
N ASP A 45 2.10 14.55 -0.60
CA ASP A 45 1.37 13.57 0.23
C ASP A 45 0.22 14.23 1.00
N ALA A 46 0.41 15.47 1.46
CA ALA A 46 -0.63 16.24 2.13
C ALA A 46 -1.75 16.65 1.16
N GLU A 47 -1.42 16.99 -0.08
CA GLU A 47 -2.41 17.30 -1.11
C GLU A 47 -3.16 16.04 -1.56
N LEU A 48 -2.47 14.90 -1.67
CA LEU A 48 -3.09 13.61 -1.97
C LEU A 48 -4.02 13.15 -0.83
N ALA A 49 -3.57 13.26 0.41
CA ALA A 49 -4.38 12.97 1.59
C ALA A 49 -5.57 13.93 1.72
N ALA A 50 -5.38 15.23 1.45
CA ALA A 50 -6.46 16.20 1.42
C ALA A 50 -7.47 15.93 0.29
N LYS A 51 -7.00 15.52 -0.90
CA LYS A 51 -7.87 15.10 -2.01
C LYS A 51 -8.60 13.79 -1.72
N ALA A 52 -7.98 12.84 -1.01
CA ALA A 52 -8.63 11.61 -0.57
C ALA A 52 -9.66 11.89 0.53
N ALA A 53 -9.34 12.76 1.49
CA ALA A 53 -10.26 13.21 2.52
C ALA A 53 -11.44 14.03 1.94
N ALA A 54 -11.21 14.81 0.88
CA ALA A 54 -12.27 15.53 0.17
C ALA A 54 -13.27 14.62 -0.54
N LYS A 55 -12.89 13.36 -0.83
CA LYS A 55 -13.77 12.34 -1.41
C LYS A 55 -14.50 11.50 -0.35
N TYR A 56 -14.20 11.70 0.92
CA TYR A 56 -14.83 10.96 2.00
C TYR A 56 -16.24 11.47 2.23
N ASP A 57 -17.23 10.63 1.96
CA ASP A 57 -18.64 10.93 2.22
C ASP A 57 -19.11 10.21 3.50
N PRO A 58 -19.45 10.96 4.57
CA PRO A 58 -19.93 10.37 5.83
C PRO A 58 -21.22 9.56 5.70
N GLU A 59 -22.08 9.87 4.73
CA GLU A 59 -23.32 9.09 4.52
C GLU A 59 -23.01 7.73 3.88
N SER A 60 -22.13 7.71 2.87
CA SER A 60 -21.60 6.47 2.29
C SER A 60 -20.89 5.59 3.32
N GLU A 61 -20.09 6.18 4.21
CA GLU A 61 -19.47 5.47 5.34
C GLU A 61 -20.54 4.86 6.26
N LYS A 62 -21.55 5.64 6.65
CA LYS A 62 -22.63 5.17 7.51
C LYS A 62 -23.36 3.98 6.89
N GLN A 63 -23.68 4.04 5.59
CA GLN A 63 -24.27 2.92 4.86
C GLN A 63 -23.37 1.67 4.91
N ALA A 64 -22.06 1.85 4.68
CA ALA A 64 -21.10 0.76 4.77
C ALA A 64 -21.06 0.15 6.19
N ARG A 65 -21.07 0.96 7.24
CA ARG A 65 -21.09 0.49 8.64
C ARG A 65 -22.35 -0.29 8.98
N GLU A 66 -23.52 0.24 8.62
CA GLU A 66 -24.80 -0.42 8.86
C GLU A 66 -24.86 -1.77 8.14
N TRP A 67 -24.37 -1.84 6.91
CA TRP A 67 -24.35 -3.07 6.15
C TRP A 67 -23.38 -4.12 6.70
N ILE A 68 -22.16 -3.70 7.08
CA ILE A 68 -21.21 -4.59 7.75
C ILE A 68 -21.81 -5.12 9.06
N THR A 69 -22.44 -4.25 9.85
CA THR A 69 -23.10 -4.63 11.11
C THR A 69 -24.22 -5.64 10.86
N ALA A 70 -25.04 -5.43 9.84
CA ALA A 70 -26.15 -6.33 9.49
C ALA A 70 -25.69 -7.75 9.10
N ILE A 71 -24.54 -7.88 8.42
CA ILE A 71 -24.04 -9.19 7.97
C ILE A 71 -23.20 -9.88 9.04
N THR A 72 -22.34 -9.13 9.73
CA THR A 72 -21.36 -9.70 10.69
C THR A 72 -21.92 -9.81 12.11
N GLY A 73 -22.95 -9.03 12.45
CA GLY A 73 -23.49 -8.90 13.81
C GLY A 73 -22.62 -8.05 14.75
N GLU A 74 -21.55 -7.44 14.25
CA GLU A 74 -20.61 -6.63 15.04
C GLU A 74 -21.00 -5.16 14.97
N ASP A 75 -21.17 -4.51 16.13
CA ASP A 75 -21.66 -3.14 16.20
C ASP A 75 -20.59 -2.12 15.78
N LEU A 76 -20.81 -1.46 14.64
CA LEU A 76 -19.98 -0.35 14.15
C LEU A 76 -20.65 1.02 14.35
N SER A 77 -21.71 1.14 15.16
CA SER A 77 -22.43 2.40 15.38
C SER A 77 -21.52 3.54 15.85
N GLN A 78 -20.48 3.24 16.64
CA GLN A 78 -19.53 4.19 17.21
C GLN A 78 -18.29 4.45 16.32
N ALA A 79 -18.09 3.69 15.25
CA ALA A 79 -16.94 3.81 14.36
C ALA A 79 -17.11 4.95 13.34
N CYS A 80 -17.59 6.11 13.79
CA CYS A 80 -17.92 7.25 12.93
C CYS A 80 -16.67 8.01 12.48
N GLY A 81 -16.59 8.35 11.19
CA GLY A 81 -15.48 9.10 10.61
C GLY A 81 -14.33 8.20 10.13
N ALA A 82 -13.52 8.74 9.23
CA ALA A 82 -12.51 7.96 8.49
C ALA A 82 -11.54 7.20 9.39
N GLU A 83 -11.05 7.85 10.44
CA GLU A 83 -10.08 7.26 11.37
C GLU A 83 -10.71 6.12 12.19
N ALA A 84 -11.91 6.32 12.74
CA ALA A 84 -12.58 5.32 13.56
C ALA A 84 -13.05 4.13 12.71
N PHE A 85 -13.57 4.38 11.51
CA PHE A 85 -13.95 3.35 10.55
C PHE A 85 -12.74 2.51 10.12
N ALA A 86 -11.63 3.17 9.75
CA ALA A 86 -10.39 2.48 9.40
C ALA A 86 -9.86 1.67 10.57
N ALA A 87 -9.84 2.22 11.78
CA ALA A 87 -9.39 1.51 12.99
C ALA A 87 -10.21 0.25 13.28
N ALA A 88 -11.53 0.31 13.11
CA ALA A 88 -12.40 -0.84 13.31
C ALA A 88 -12.13 -1.98 12.31
N LEU A 89 -11.84 -1.63 11.05
CA LEU A 89 -11.60 -2.61 9.98
C LEU A 89 -10.12 -3.01 9.81
N LYS A 90 -9.19 -2.28 10.43
CA LYS A 90 -7.73 -2.43 10.27
C LYS A 90 -7.21 -3.85 10.49
N SER A 91 -7.85 -4.63 11.36
CA SER A 91 -7.45 -6.02 11.61
C SER A 91 -7.72 -6.96 10.43
N GLY A 92 -8.58 -6.56 9.49
CA GLY A 92 -9.10 -7.39 8.39
C GLY A 92 -10.03 -8.53 8.83
N VAL A 93 -10.22 -8.75 10.14
CA VAL A 93 -11.03 -9.86 10.66
C VAL A 93 -12.51 -9.64 10.34
N LEU A 94 -13.02 -8.42 10.58
CA LEU A 94 -14.42 -8.06 10.25
C LEU A 94 -14.69 -8.16 8.75
N LEU A 95 -13.74 -7.72 7.92
CA LEU A 95 -13.85 -7.84 6.46
C LEU A 95 -13.89 -9.31 6.00
N CYS A 96 -13.06 -10.18 6.56
CA CYS A 96 -13.12 -11.61 6.27
C CYS A 96 -14.44 -12.23 6.75
N SER A 97 -14.95 -11.80 7.91
CA SER A 97 -16.25 -12.21 8.44
C SER A 97 -17.39 -11.81 7.50
N LEU A 98 -17.35 -10.56 7.00
CA LEU A 98 -18.31 -10.02 6.04
C LEU A 98 -18.40 -10.91 4.78
N LEU A 99 -17.27 -11.26 4.17
CA LEU A 99 -17.26 -12.14 3.00
C LEU A 99 -17.78 -13.53 3.29
N ASN A 100 -17.43 -14.09 4.44
CA ASN A 100 -17.94 -15.39 4.85
C ASN A 100 -19.45 -15.36 5.18
N GLY A 101 -19.97 -14.21 5.62
CA GLY A 101 -21.40 -13.97 5.77
C GLY A 101 -22.14 -13.89 4.43
N ILE A 102 -21.51 -13.30 3.40
CA ILE A 102 -22.06 -13.25 2.04
C ILE A 102 -22.02 -14.63 1.37
N LYS A 103 -20.85 -15.28 1.42
CA LYS A 103 -20.61 -16.60 0.84
C LYS A 103 -19.72 -17.41 1.78
N PRO A 104 -20.28 -18.42 2.48
CA PRO A 104 -19.52 -19.25 3.40
C PRO A 104 -18.29 -19.90 2.75
N GLY A 105 -17.16 -19.88 3.46
CA GLY A 105 -15.92 -20.51 3.01
C GLY A 105 -15.12 -19.72 1.98
N THR A 106 -15.48 -18.46 1.71
CA THR A 106 -14.71 -17.57 0.83
C THR A 106 -13.32 -17.30 1.41
N VAL A 107 -13.24 -17.00 2.71
CA VAL A 107 -11.97 -16.87 3.43
C VAL A 107 -11.82 -18.04 4.38
N LYS A 108 -10.88 -18.94 4.08
CA LYS A 108 -10.67 -20.20 4.83
C LYS A 108 -9.98 -20.02 6.17
N LYS A 109 -9.07 -19.05 6.27
CA LYS A 109 -8.25 -18.81 7.46
C LYS A 109 -8.28 -17.32 7.79
N VAL A 110 -8.70 -16.98 9.01
CA VAL A 110 -8.74 -15.61 9.52
C VAL A 110 -7.86 -15.54 10.76
N ASN A 111 -6.84 -14.69 10.74
CA ASN A 111 -5.89 -14.54 11.83
C ASN A 111 -6.37 -13.47 12.83
N LYS A 112 -6.54 -13.81 14.11
CA LYS A 112 -6.99 -12.86 15.15
C LYS A 112 -5.85 -12.18 15.92
N GLN A 113 -4.61 -12.42 15.52
CA GLN A 113 -3.41 -11.88 16.15
C GLN A 113 -3.27 -10.38 15.84
N LYS A 114 -2.81 -9.57 16.81
CA LYS A 114 -2.60 -8.11 16.63
C LYS A 114 -1.34 -7.74 15.83
N MET A 115 -0.62 -8.74 15.31
CA MET A 115 0.62 -8.51 14.56
C MET A 115 0.31 -7.85 13.20
N PRO A 116 1.01 -6.76 12.81
CA PRO A 116 0.82 -6.04 11.54
C PRO A 116 0.62 -6.93 10.32
N PHE A 117 1.50 -7.93 10.15
CA PHE A 117 1.44 -8.87 9.03
C PHE A 117 0.13 -9.66 8.98
N MET A 118 -0.34 -10.16 10.13
CA MET A 118 -1.57 -10.96 10.19
C MET A 118 -2.80 -10.13 9.82
N GLN A 119 -2.78 -8.84 10.18
CA GLN A 119 -3.83 -7.89 9.82
C GLN A 119 -3.82 -7.62 8.30
N MET A 120 -2.65 -7.37 7.72
CA MET A 120 -2.48 -7.20 6.27
C MET A 120 -2.86 -8.48 5.50
N GLU A 121 -2.50 -9.68 6.00
CA GLU A 121 -2.86 -10.96 5.39
C GLU A 121 -4.38 -11.17 5.36
N ASN A 122 -5.09 -10.78 6.43
CA ASN A 122 -6.55 -10.80 6.45
C ASN A 122 -7.15 -9.82 5.42
N ILE A 123 -6.62 -8.60 5.33
CA ILE A 123 -7.08 -7.61 4.34
C ILE A 123 -6.87 -8.16 2.91
N ASN A 124 -5.71 -8.77 2.63
CA ASN A 124 -5.45 -9.38 1.32
C ASN A 124 -6.36 -10.57 1.04
N SER A 125 -6.64 -11.39 2.04
CA SER A 125 -7.59 -12.51 1.93
C SER A 125 -9.00 -12.03 1.61
N TYR A 126 -9.39 -10.88 2.19
CA TYR A 126 -10.63 -10.21 1.84
C TYR A 126 -10.62 -9.73 0.38
N LEU A 127 -9.57 -9.03 -0.06
CA LEU A 127 -9.49 -8.52 -1.43
C LEU A 127 -9.53 -9.66 -2.47
N GLU A 128 -8.82 -10.77 -2.24
CA GLU A 128 -8.88 -11.94 -3.10
C GLU A 128 -10.28 -12.58 -3.12
N GLY A 129 -10.98 -12.59 -1.99
CA GLY A 129 -12.37 -13.03 -1.91
C GLY A 129 -13.34 -12.13 -2.69
N CYS A 130 -13.19 -10.81 -2.59
CA CYS A 130 -13.94 -9.83 -3.38
C CYS A 130 -13.76 -10.05 -4.88
N LYS A 131 -12.51 -10.25 -5.32
CA LYS A 131 -12.16 -10.58 -6.71
C LYS A 131 -12.81 -11.89 -7.15
N ALA A 132 -12.80 -12.92 -6.30
CA ALA A 132 -13.44 -14.20 -6.58
C ALA A 132 -14.98 -14.11 -6.67
N LEU A 133 -15.60 -13.12 -6.02
CA LEU A 133 -17.02 -12.81 -6.16
C LEU A 133 -17.35 -12.01 -7.43
N GLY A 134 -16.33 -11.53 -8.15
CA GLY A 134 -16.46 -10.81 -9.41
C GLY A 134 -16.46 -9.29 -9.26
N MET A 135 -15.91 -8.74 -8.17
CA MET A 135 -15.67 -7.30 -8.09
C MET A 135 -14.68 -6.84 -9.17
N PRO A 136 -14.94 -5.70 -9.84
CA PRO A 136 -14.02 -5.17 -10.83
C PRO A 136 -12.77 -4.58 -10.14
N PRO A 137 -11.59 -4.62 -10.81
CA PRO A 137 -10.37 -4.06 -10.24
C PRO A 137 -10.44 -2.57 -9.91
N SER A 138 -11.31 -1.80 -10.59
CA SER A 138 -11.53 -0.37 -10.33
C SER A 138 -12.08 -0.09 -8.94
N ASP A 139 -12.76 -1.07 -8.34
CA ASP A 139 -13.45 -0.92 -7.07
C ASP A 139 -12.66 -1.59 -5.93
N MET A 140 -11.42 -2.03 -6.21
CA MET A 140 -10.52 -2.65 -5.25
C MET A 140 -9.60 -1.59 -4.63
N PHE A 141 -9.47 -1.60 -3.31
CA PHE A 141 -8.48 -0.76 -2.61
C PHE A 141 -7.18 -1.54 -2.36
N MET A 142 -6.10 -0.82 -2.05
CA MET A 142 -4.80 -1.39 -1.69
C MET A 142 -4.69 -1.60 -0.19
N THR A 143 -3.95 -2.60 0.29
CA THR A 143 -3.79 -2.89 1.73
C THR A 143 -3.40 -1.67 2.57
N VAL A 144 -2.57 -0.78 2.01
CA VAL A 144 -2.12 0.48 2.65
C VAL A 144 -3.24 1.50 2.84
N ASP A 145 -4.26 1.49 1.97
CA ASP A 145 -5.39 2.43 2.01
C ASP A 145 -6.19 2.26 3.31
N LEU A 146 -6.31 1.01 3.78
CA LEU A 146 -6.95 0.68 5.04
C LEU A 146 -5.95 0.60 6.20
N TYR A 147 -4.85 -0.13 6.04
CA TYR A 147 -3.94 -0.43 7.16
C TYR A 147 -3.25 0.83 7.70
N GLU A 148 -2.84 1.74 6.82
CA GLU A 148 -2.25 3.03 7.15
C GLU A 148 -3.25 4.20 7.05
N ALA A 149 -4.52 3.89 6.77
CA ALA A 149 -5.58 4.88 6.55
C ALA A 149 -5.25 5.93 5.47
N LYS A 150 -4.49 5.54 4.43
CA LYS A 150 -4.09 6.45 3.33
C LYS A 150 -5.27 6.89 2.47
N ASN A 151 -6.28 6.03 2.29
CA ASN A 151 -7.44 6.31 1.46
C ASN A 151 -8.67 5.53 1.95
N VAL A 152 -9.26 5.99 3.06
CA VAL A 152 -10.43 5.34 3.65
C VAL A 152 -11.66 5.45 2.76
N ALA A 153 -11.76 6.49 1.92
CA ALA A 153 -12.86 6.65 0.96
C ALA A 153 -12.91 5.46 -0.02
N ALA A 154 -11.77 4.99 -0.52
CA ALA A 154 -11.72 3.80 -1.37
C ALA A 154 -12.18 2.52 -0.66
N VAL A 155 -11.95 2.41 0.66
CA VAL A 155 -12.44 1.29 1.47
C VAL A 155 -13.95 1.33 1.59
N VAL A 156 -14.52 2.51 1.82
CA VAL A 156 -15.98 2.71 1.84
C VAL A 156 -16.59 2.34 0.49
N ASP A 157 -16.06 2.88 -0.62
CA ASP A 157 -16.54 2.59 -1.98
C ASP A 157 -16.46 1.09 -2.32
N ASN A 158 -15.41 0.41 -1.87
CA ASN A 158 -15.24 -1.02 -2.04
C ASN A 158 -16.33 -1.82 -1.32
N VAL A 159 -16.65 -1.48 -0.07
CA VAL A 159 -17.72 -2.14 0.70
C VAL A 159 -19.08 -1.91 0.02
N ILE A 160 -19.33 -0.70 -0.47
CA ILE A 160 -20.56 -0.38 -1.21
C ILE A 160 -20.67 -1.21 -2.50
N SER A 161 -19.56 -1.31 -3.23
CA SER A 161 -19.49 -2.08 -4.48
C SER A 161 -19.65 -3.59 -4.22
N LEU A 162 -19.07 -4.10 -3.13
CA LEU A 162 -19.25 -5.48 -2.69
C LEU A 162 -20.73 -5.78 -2.40
N ALA A 163 -21.46 -4.85 -1.77
CA ALA A 163 -22.89 -5.04 -1.52
C ALA A 163 -23.70 -5.17 -2.81
N ARG A 164 -23.39 -4.35 -3.83
CA ARG A 164 -24.01 -4.44 -5.15
C ARG A 164 -23.70 -5.78 -5.82
N VAL A 165 -22.45 -6.21 -5.78
CA VAL A 165 -22.03 -7.52 -6.31
C VAL A 165 -22.73 -8.66 -5.58
N ALA A 166 -22.79 -8.62 -4.25
CA ALA A 166 -23.48 -9.61 -3.44
C ALA A 166 -24.96 -9.72 -3.83
N ASN A 167 -25.67 -8.60 -3.93
CA ASN A 167 -27.06 -8.55 -4.38
C ASN A 167 -27.22 -9.14 -5.79
N SER A 168 -26.32 -8.79 -6.72
CA SER A 168 -26.35 -9.33 -8.10
C SER A 168 -26.13 -10.84 -8.17
N LYS A 169 -25.46 -11.41 -7.15
CA LYS A 169 -25.20 -12.85 -7.01
C LYS A 169 -26.28 -13.58 -6.19
N GLY A 170 -27.38 -12.89 -5.85
CA GLY A 170 -28.51 -13.47 -5.13
C GLY A 170 -28.37 -13.49 -3.61
N PHE A 171 -27.42 -12.76 -3.03
CA PHE A 171 -27.36 -12.57 -1.58
C PHE A 171 -28.46 -11.59 -1.15
N SER A 172 -29.35 -12.03 -0.25
CA SER A 172 -30.46 -11.22 0.27
C SER A 172 -30.35 -10.91 1.77
N GLY A 173 -29.20 -11.20 2.40
CA GLY A 173 -29.04 -11.15 3.86
C GLY A 173 -29.06 -9.75 4.47
N ALA A 174 -28.73 -8.72 3.67
CA ALA A 174 -28.92 -7.32 4.02
C ALA A 174 -28.85 -6.50 2.71
N ALA A 175 -30.01 -6.09 2.19
CA ALA A 175 -30.02 -5.20 1.03
C ALA A 175 -29.58 -3.81 1.49
N MET A 176 -28.41 -3.35 1.07
CA MET A 176 -28.14 -1.91 1.07
C MET A 176 -29.19 -1.26 0.19
N ALA A 177 -29.87 -0.24 0.71
CA ALA A 177 -30.80 0.58 -0.06
C ALA A 177 -30.02 1.38 -1.11
N CYS A 178 -29.60 0.70 -2.19
CA CYS A 178 -28.96 1.32 -3.33
C CYS A 178 -30.06 1.97 -4.16
N GLU A 179 -30.27 3.26 -3.97
CA GLU A 179 -30.94 4.09 -4.97
C GLU A 179 -30.05 4.07 -6.22
N ALA A 180 -30.56 3.47 -7.29
CA ALA A 180 -29.86 3.37 -8.56
C ALA A 180 -29.68 4.78 -9.14
N ALA A 181 -28.50 5.37 -8.98
CA ALA A 181 -28.07 6.52 -9.77
C ALA A 181 -27.89 6.07 -11.23
N ALA A 182 -29.01 6.04 -11.96
CA ALA A 182 -29.02 6.00 -13.40
C ALA A 182 -28.15 7.14 -13.93
N SER A 183 -27.24 6.80 -14.84
CA SER A 183 -26.37 7.69 -15.58
C SER A 183 -27.11 8.95 -16.06
N LYS A 184 -26.79 10.12 -15.49
CA LYS A 184 -27.14 11.40 -16.11
C LYS A 184 -26.22 11.61 -17.33
N PRO A 185 -26.76 11.86 -18.53
CA PRO A 185 -25.94 12.23 -19.68
C PRO A 185 -25.24 13.56 -19.40
N LYS A 186 -23.93 13.63 -19.65
CA LYS A 186 -23.19 14.89 -19.67
C LYS A 186 -23.55 15.66 -20.94
N THR A 187 -24.58 16.50 -20.88
CA THR A 187 -24.80 17.59 -21.84
C THR A 187 -24.19 18.87 -21.29
N GLY A 188 -23.14 19.33 -21.93
CA GLY A 188 -22.53 20.64 -21.74
C GLY A 188 -22.05 21.14 -23.09
N GLU A 189 -22.99 21.50 -23.96
CA GLU A 189 -22.72 22.37 -25.10
C GLU A 189 -23.52 23.65 -24.89
N VAL A 190 -22.79 24.75 -24.73
CA VAL A 190 -23.32 26.10 -24.55
C VAL A 190 -23.75 26.59 -25.92
N ALA A 191 -25.05 26.62 -26.18
CA ALA A 191 -25.61 27.29 -27.35
C ALA A 191 -26.57 28.40 -26.91
N HIS A 192 -26.36 29.54 -27.55
CA HIS A 192 -26.85 30.87 -27.27
C HIS A 192 -28.38 30.99 -27.44
N SER A 193 -28.93 31.96 -26.73
CA SER A 193 -30.31 32.45 -26.80
C SER A 193 -30.80 32.72 -28.22
N GLY A 194 -32.06 32.39 -28.51
CA GLY A 194 -32.71 32.81 -29.75
C GLY A 194 -34.14 32.27 -29.90
N GLU A 195 -35.08 33.07 -29.41
CA GLU A 195 -36.50 33.25 -29.78
C GLU A 195 -37.42 32.14 -30.34
N LYS A 196 -38.66 32.29 -29.84
CA LYS A 196 -39.91 31.59 -30.11
C LYS A 196 -40.34 31.69 -31.58
N HIS A 197 -40.93 30.62 -32.15
CA HIS A 197 -42.27 30.72 -32.74
C HIS A 197 -42.93 29.36 -32.96
N VAL A 198 -44.26 29.42 -32.94
CA VAL A 198 -45.29 28.36 -32.88
C VAL A 198 -45.67 27.83 -34.27
N LEU A 199 -46.30 26.63 -34.29
CA LEU A 199 -47.30 26.05 -35.23
C LEU A 199 -46.83 24.74 -35.90
N SER A 200 -47.42 23.58 -35.56
CA SER A 200 -48.71 22.98 -36.01
C SER A 200 -48.49 21.94 -37.12
N SER A 201 -49.17 20.79 -37.08
CA SER A 201 -49.38 20.00 -38.30
C SER A 201 -49.27 18.47 -38.24
N THR A 202 -50.30 17.78 -37.75
CA THR A 202 -50.96 16.61 -38.37
C THR A 202 -50.17 15.64 -39.28
N GLY A 203 -50.34 14.32 -39.07
CA GLY A 203 -50.44 13.38 -40.22
C GLY A 203 -49.97 11.93 -40.06
N ALA A 204 -50.92 11.06 -39.66
CA ALA A 204 -51.32 9.81 -40.33
C ALA A 204 -50.40 8.55 -40.45
N GLN A 205 -51.07 7.43 -40.18
CA GLN A 205 -50.71 6.01 -40.31
C GLN A 205 -50.54 5.51 -41.75
N ARG A 206 -49.76 4.41 -41.90
CA ARG A 206 -50.04 3.11 -42.57
C ARG A 206 -48.72 2.51 -43.11
N SER A 207 -48.26 1.34 -42.67
CA SER A 207 -48.67 -0.06 -42.97
C SER A 207 -47.85 -0.72 -44.08
N SER A 208 -47.54 -2.01 -43.86
CA SER A 208 -47.15 -3.07 -44.84
C SER A 208 -45.72 -3.03 -45.40
N ALA A 209 -45.02 -4.13 -45.71
CA ALA A 209 -45.20 -5.57 -45.48
C ALA A 209 -43.90 -6.29 -45.90
N GLY A 210 -43.54 -7.37 -45.20
CA GLY A 210 -42.93 -8.61 -45.74
C GLY A 210 -41.44 -8.55 -46.16
N VAL A 211 -40.67 -9.63 -46.22
CA VAL A 211 -40.89 -11.08 -46.07
C VAL A 211 -39.50 -11.74 -45.83
N ALA A 212 -39.50 -12.93 -45.21
CA ALA A 212 -38.48 -14.00 -45.25
C ALA A 212 -37.15 -13.76 -44.51
N GLY A 213 -36.61 -14.69 -43.71
CA GLY A 213 -36.94 -16.09 -43.45
C GLY A 213 -35.64 -16.88 -43.29
N ALA A 214 -35.50 -17.65 -42.19
CA ALA A 214 -34.81 -18.94 -42.08
C ALA A 214 -34.44 -19.25 -40.62
N GLU A 215 -35.24 -20.13 -40.00
CA GLU A 215 -34.89 -20.98 -38.86
C GLU A 215 -34.07 -22.20 -39.33
N MET A 216 -33.20 -22.73 -38.46
CA MET A 216 -33.00 -24.16 -38.15
C MET A 216 -31.95 -24.26 -37.02
N ASP A 217 -32.28 -24.61 -35.78
CA ASP A 217 -32.62 -25.93 -35.20
C ASP A 217 -31.41 -26.71 -34.62
N SER A 218 -31.63 -27.13 -33.38
CA SER A 218 -30.97 -27.97 -32.37
C SER A 218 -29.69 -28.78 -32.63
N LYS A 219 -28.81 -28.82 -31.60
CA LYS A 219 -28.63 -29.97 -30.66
C LYS A 219 -27.44 -29.77 -29.72
N SER A 220 -27.69 -29.98 -28.42
CA SER A 220 -26.67 -30.30 -27.41
C SER A 220 -26.07 -31.70 -27.66
N PRO A 221 -24.89 -31.99 -27.07
CA PRO A 221 -24.89 -33.07 -26.08
C PRO A 221 -24.03 -32.82 -24.84
N VAL A 222 -24.18 -33.78 -23.92
CA VAL A 222 -23.83 -33.85 -22.50
C VAL A 222 -22.36 -34.20 -22.24
N ARG A 223 -21.87 -33.74 -21.06
CA ARG A 223 -20.67 -34.08 -20.27
C ARG A 223 -19.90 -35.37 -20.60
N THR A 224 -18.57 -35.27 -20.50
CA THR A 224 -17.74 -36.15 -19.65
C THR A 224 -16.58 -35.38 -19.01
N ASN A 225 -16.32 -35.70 -17.74
CA ASN A 225 -15.18 -35.25 -16.94
C ASN A 225 -14.02 -36.23 -17.16
N VAL A 226 -12.82 -35.75 -17.50
CA VAL A 226 -11.57 -36.47 -17.20
C VAL A 226 -10.47 -35.47 -16.82
N SER A 227 -9.85 -35.78 -15.68
CA SER A 227 -8.74 -35.16 -14.98
C SER A 227 -7.46 -35.06 -15.81
N GLY A 228 -6.68 -33.98 -15.65
CA GLY A 228 -5.31 -33.91 -16.14
C GLY A 228 -4.82 -32.47 -16.32
N GLY A 229 -4.22 -31.91 -15.27
CA GLY A 229 -3.61 -30.58 -15.31
C GLY A 229 -2.41 -30.56 -16.26
N ILE A 230 -2.48 -29.69 -17.25
CA ILE A 230 -1.33 -29.24 -18.05
C ILE A 230 -1.44 -27.72 -18.14
N TYR A 231 -0.58 -27.02 -17.39
CA TYR A 231 -0.40 -25.58 -17.53
C TYR A 231 0.14 -25.30 -18.94
N ARG A 232 -0.68 -24.75 -19.84
CA ARG A 232 -0.18 -24.13 -21.06
C ARG A 232 0.29 -22.72 -20.73
N LYS A 233 1.57 -22.48 -21.02
CA LYS A 233 2.26 -21.20 -20.99
C LYS A 233 1.56 -20.26 -21.98
N ALA A 234 0.87 -19.23 -21.50
CA ALA A 234 0.32 -18.19 -22.35
C ALA A 234 1.45 -17.30 -22.87
N SER A 235 1.48 -17.07 -24.18
CA SER A 235 2.39 -16.19 -24.89
C SER A 235 2.11 -14.72 -24.60
N VAL A 236 3.16 -13.91 -24.72
CA VAL A 236 3.20 -12.46 -24.50
C VAL A 236 2.39 -11.74 -25.58
N SER A 237 1.10 -11.49 -25.33
CA SER A 237 0.34 -10.45 -26.05
C SER A 237 -0.99 -10.04 -25.39
N ASP A 238 -1.52 -10.80 -24.44
CA ASP A 238 -2.88 -10.54 -23.93
C ASP A 238 -2.89 -9.92 -22.52
N LYS A 239 -2.19 -8.79 -22.34
CA LYS A 239 -2.46 -7.87 -21.21
C LYS A 239 -3.36 -6.75 -21.70
N ALA A 240 -4.55 -6.64 -21.11
CA ALA A 240 -5.47 -5.53 -21.37
C ALA A 240 -4.77 -4.19 -21.14
N PRO A 241 -5.03 -3.15 -21.97
CA PRO A 241 -4.34 -1.88 -21.85
C PRO A 241 -4.74 -1.21 -20.53
N VAL A 242 -3.79 -1.00 -19.64
CA VAL A 242 -3.98 -0.19 -18.45
C VAL A 242 -4.05 1.26 -18.91
N TYR A 243 -5.26 1.82 -19.00
CA TYR A 243 -5.44 3.25 -19.21
C TYR A 243 -5.30 3.99 -17.88
N GLY A 244 -4.35 4.92 -17.79
CA GLY A 244 -4.16 5.77 -16.60
C GLY A 244 -2.78 6.42 -16.56
N LEU A 245 -2.67 7.44 -15.71
CA LEU A 245 -1.45 8.19 -15.38
C LEU A 245 -0.23 7.26 -15.13
N ASP A 246 -0.48 6.07 -14.56
CA ASP A 246 0.51 5.05 -14.26
C ASP A 246 1.15 4.41 -15.51
N ALA A 247 0.40 4.22 -16.58
CA ALA A 247 0.93 3.66 -17.83
C ALA A 247 1.82 4.67 -18.57
N GLU A 248 1.48 5.95 -18.49
CA GLU A 248 2.31 7.03 -19.05
C GLU A 248 3.60 7.23 -18.23
N LEU A 249 3.52 7.11 -16.90
CA LEU A 249 4.67 7.16 -16.02
C LEU A 249 5.60 5.95 -16.23
N ALA A 250 5.04 4.75 -16.34
CA ALA A 250 5.79 3.52 -16.65
C ALA A 250 6.45 3.60 -18.03
N LYS A 251 5.77 4.16 -19.04
CA LYS A 251 6.34 4.39 -20.37
C LYS A 251 7.49 5.39 -20.34
N LYS A 252 7.33 6.52 -19.64
CA LYS A 252 8.40 7.52 -19.43
C LYS A 252 9.58 6.93 -18.66
N ALA A 253 9.34 6.05 -17.69
CA ALA A 253 10.39 5.36 -16.95
C ALA A 253 11.15 4.34 -17.82
N ALA A 254 10.43 3.61 -18.70
CA ALA A 254 11.02 2.67 -19.64
C ALA A 254 11.88 3.37 -20.71
N ASP A 255 11.43 4.51 -21.25
CA ASP A 255 12.19 5.30 -22.22
C ASP A 255 13.50 5.88 -21.63
N LYS A 256 13.56 6.04 -20.31
CA LYS A 256 14.70 6.58 -19.55
C LYS A 256 15.58 5.49 -18.95
N TYR A 257 15.27 4.23 -19.17
CA TYR A 257 15.98 3.12 -18.56
C TYR A 257 17.27 2.81 -19.32
N ASP A 258 18.41 2.92 -18.63
CA ASP A 258 19.74 2.76 -19.22
C ASP A 258 20.36 1.40 -18.82
N LEU A 259 20.53 0.52 -19.81
CA LEU A 259 21.11 -0.82 -19.61
C LEU A 259 22.59 -0.80 -19.26
N GLN A 260 23.35 0.22 -19.68
CA GLN A 260 24.77 0.36 -19.29
C GLN A 260 24.87 0.77 -17.82
N LEU A 261 24.02 1.71 -17.40
CA LEU A 261 23.93 2.12 -16.00
C LEU A 261 23.44 0.97 -15.11
N GLN A 262 22.48 0.17 -15.59
CA GLN A 262 22.08 -1.09 -14.95
C GLN A 262 23.31 -1.99 -14.77
N GLY A 263 24.09 -2.24 -15.83
CA GLY A 263 25.30 -3.09 -15.77
C GLY A 263 26.29 -2.65 -14.70
N LYS A 264 26.52 -1.35 -14.54
CA LYS A 264 27.37 -0.80 -13.46
C LYS A 264 26.79 -1.09 -12.07
N CYS A 265 25.48 -0.91 -11.91
CA CYS A 265 24.80 -1.25 -10.67
C CYS A 265 24.91 -2.77 -10.39
N VAL A 266 24.82 -3.63 -11.42
CA VAL A 266 24.88 -5.10 -11.30
C VAL A 266 26.24 -5.43 -10.71
N ALA A 267 27.29 -4.96 -11.39
CA ALA A 267 28.67 -5.26 -11.07
C ALA A 267 29.01 -4.82 -9.64
N TRP A 268 28.57 -3.62 -9.25
CA TRP A 268 28.78 -3.12 -7.90
C TRP A 268 28.07 -3.95 -6.83
N LEU A 269 26.81 -4.32 -7.04
CA LEU A 269 26.07 -5.19 -6.11
C LEU A 269 26.64 -6.61 -6.05
N ALA A 270 27.06 -7.16 -7.20
CA ALA A 270 27.68 -8.47 -7.31
C ALA A 270 28.97 -8.54 -6.48
N GLU A 271 29.83 -7.52 -6.61
CA GLU A 271 31.06 -7.41 -5.83
C GLU A 271 30.77 -7.22 -4.33
N LEU A 272 29.86 -6.30 -3.99
CA LEU A 272 29.51 -6.00 -2.60
C LEU A 272 28.89 -7.19 -1.86
N ALA A 273 27.99 -7.92 -2.52
CA ALA A 273 27.30 -9.08 -1.96
C ALA A 273 28.07 -10.40 -2.17
N ALA A 274 29.22 -10.37 -2.85
CA ALA A 274 29.99 -11.56 -3.26
C ALA A 274 29.10 -12.62 -3.94
N THR A 275 28.27 -12.18 -4.89
CA THR A 275 27.29 -13.01 -5.62
C THR A 275 27.53 -12.86 -7.12
N ASP A 276 27.49 -13.95 -7.87
CA ASP A 276 27.56 -13.89 -9.33
C ASP A 276 26.21 -13.45 -9.92
N LEU A 277 26.23 -12.37 -10.69
CA LEU A 277 25.08 -11.81 -11.41
C LEU A 277 25.37 -11.67 -12.91
N SER A 278 26.33 -12.46 -13.43
CA SER A 278 26.73 -12.45 -14.85
C SER A 278 25.59 -12.69 -15.86
N GLN A 279 24.50 -13.32 -15.41
CA GLN A 279 23.32 -13.63 -16.21
C GLN A 279 22.36 -12.43 -16.38
N VAL A 280 22.55 -11.34 -15.62
CA VAL A 280 21.65 -10.19 -15.64
C VAL A 280 21.93 -9.32 -16.86
N SER A 281 21.09 -9.43 -17.90
CA SER A 281 21.26 -8.73 -19.18
C SER A 281 20.14 -7.72 -19.49
N SER A 282 19.01 -7.83 -18.81
CA SER A 282 17.82 -7.00 -19.01
C SER A 282 17.22 -6.52 -17.68
N ALA A 283 16.27 -5.59 -17.75
CA ALA A 283 15.52 -5.11 -16.58
C ALA A 283 14.70 -6.23 -15.92
N ASP A 284 14.18 -7.17 -16.73
CA ASP A 284 13.43 -8.33 -16.24
C ASP A 284 14.34 -9.31 -15.50
N ASP A 285 15.53 -9.61 -16.05
CA ASP A 285 16.51 -10.47 -15.36
C ASP A 285 16.92 -9.87 -14.02
N TRP A 286 17.23 -8.57 -14.03
CA TRP A 286 17.56 -7.81 -12.82
C TRP A 286 16.43 -7.91 -11.79
N GLN A 287 15.20 -7.71 -12.24
CA GLN A 287 14.02 -7.78 -11.39
C GLN A 287 13.91 -9.16 -10.75
N GLN A 288 14.04 -10.26 -11.51
CA GLN A 288 13.93 -11.61 -10.97
C GLN A 288 15.01 -11.92 -9.93
N GLU A 289 16.26 -11.54 -10.19
CA GLU A 289 17.38 -11.77 -9.27
C GLU A 289 17.21 -11.02 -7.94
N MET A 290 16.71 -9.78 -8.01
CA MET A 290 16.56 -8.93 -6.83
C MET A 290 15.19 -9.04 -6.16
N LYS A 291 14.22 -9.68 -6.81
CA LYS A 291 12.82 -9.81 -6.36
C LYS A 291 12.70 -10.31 -4.92
N SER A 292 13.61 -11.20 -4.51
CA SER A 292 13.58 -11.77 -3.16
C SER A 292 13.89 -10.76 -2.06
N GLY A 293 14.49 -9.60 -2.40
CA GLY A 293 15.03 -8.63 -1.46
C GLY A 293 16.26 -9.11 -0.68
N ALA A 294 16.59 -10.41 -0.72
CA ALA A 294 17.66 -10.97 0.10
C ALA A 294 19.04 -10.45 -0.31
N LEU A 295 19.28 -10.28 -1.62
CA LEU A 295 20.53 -9.72 -2.14
C LEU A 295 20.73 -8.28 -1.65
N LEU A 296 19.69 -7.45 -1.72
CA LEU A 296 19.68 -6.09 -1.20
C LEU A 296 19.95 -6.03 0.30
N CYS A 297 19.30 -6.90 1.08
CA CYS A 297 19.54 -7.01 2.50
C CYS A 297 20.99 -7.41 2.84
N ASN A 298 21.56 -8.32 2.07
CA ASN A 298 22.96 -8.72 2.23
C ASN A 298 23.91 -7.56 1.89
N ALA A 299 23.65 -6.85 0.80
CA ALA A 299 24.44 -5.70 0.37
C ALA A 299 24.48 -4.59 1.44
N ILE A 300 23.34 -4.21 2.01
CA ILE A 300 23.31 -3.17 3.05
C ILE A 300 23.97 -3.63 4.36
N ASN A 301 23.89 -4.91 4.69
CA ASN A 301 24.64 -5.48 5.83
C ASN A 301 26.16 -5.51 5.61
N LYS A 302 26.62 -5.56 4.35
CA LYS A 302 28.05 -5.41 4.01
C LYS A 302 28.51 -3.97 4.13
N ILE A 303 27.64 -3.01 3.81
CA ILE A 303 27.91 -1.58 3.98
C ILE A 303 27.97 -1.22 5.47
N LYS A 304 26.95 -1.61 6.22
CA LYS A 304 26.83 -1.36 7.66
C LYS A 304 26.37 -2.64 8.35
N PRO A 305 27.29 -3.36 9.02
CA PRO A 305 26.96 -4.59 9.73
C PRO A 305 25.82 -4.42 10.74
N GLY A 306 24.89 -5.37 10.74
CA GLY A 306 23.76 -5.38 11.67
C GLY A 306 22.58 -4.48 11.26
N SER A 307 22.59 -3.88 10.07
CA SER A 307 21.47 -3.07 9.56
C SER A 307 20.17 -3.89 9.47
N ILE A 308 20.26 -5.16 9.06
CA ILE A 308 19.12 -6.09 8.95
C ILE A 308 19.48 -7.39 9.65
N LYS A 309 18.79 -7.69 10.74
CA LYS A 309 19.09 -8.85 11.60
C LYS A 309 18.60 -10.17 11.03
N LYS A 310 17.47 -10.17 10.32
CA LYS A 310 16.82 -11.36 9.79
C LYS A 310 16.50 -11.17 8.31
N ILE A 311 16.99 -12.08 7.48
CA ILE A 311 16.74 -12.10 6.03
C ILE A 311 16.01 -13.40 5.71
N ASN A 312 14.81 -13.29 5.12
CA ASN A 312 14.03 -14.46 4.75
C ASN A 312 14.54 -15.04 3.43
N LYS A 313 14.65 -16.36 3.35
CA LYS A 313 15.11 -17.07 2.14
C LYS A 313 14.00 -17.85 1.42
N MET A 314 12.79 -17.83 1.98
CA MET A 314 11.65 -18.53 1.40
C MET A 314 11.12 -17.79 0.18
N ASN A 315 10.78 -18.52 -0.89
CA ASN A 315 10.23 -17.97 -2.13
C ASN A 315 8.73 -17.63 -2.02
N MET A 316 8.30 -17.11 -0.86
CA MET A 316 6.92 -16.70 -0.62
C MET A 316 6.80 -15.19 -0.85
N PRO A 317 5.83 -14.70 -1.66
CA PRO A 317 5.68 -13.28 -1.98
C PRO A 317 5.81 -12.33 -0.79
N PHE A 318 5.14 -12.63 0.32
CA PHE A 318 5.22 -11.80 1.53
C PHE A 318 6.64 -11.72 2.12
N MET A 319 7.37 -12.83 2.17
CA MET A 319 8.73 -12.86 2.72
C MET A 319 9.70 -12.06 1.86
N GLN A 320 9.47 -12.06 0.54
CA GLN A 320 10.24 -11.27 -0.42
C GLN A 320 9.93 -9.77 -0.24
N MET A 321 8.65 -9.41 -0.13
CA MET A 321 8.23 -8.03 0.17
C MET A 321 8.76 -7.54 1.53
N GLU A 322 8.74 -8.38 2.57
CA GLU A 322 9.28 -8.05 3.89
C GLU A 322 10.79 -7.77 3.83
N ASN A 323 11.56 -8.57 3.09
CA ASN A 323 12.98 -8.28 2.86
C ASN A 323 13.17 -6.92 2.16
N ILE A 324 12.38 -6.64 1.12
CA ILE A 324 12.44 -5.36 0.40
C ILE A 324 12.13 -4.19 1.35
N THR A 325 11.07 -4.29 2.17
CA THR A 325 10.72 -3.26 3.15
C THR A 325 11.84 -3.06 4.18
N ASN A 326 12.41 -4.13 4.74
CA ASN A 326 13.52 -4.05 5.68
C ASN A 326 14.75 -3.38 5.05
N TYR A 327 15.02 -3.65 3.77
CA TYR A 327 16.05 -2.96 3.02
C TYR A 327 15.79 -1.46 2.89
N LEU A 328 14.58 -1.05 2.51
CA LEU A 328 14.22 0.36 2.37
C LEU A 328 14.29 1.11 3.71
N GLU A 329 13.88 0.48 4.81
CA GLU A 329 14.04 1.03 6.17
C GLU A 329 15.52 1.21 6.54
N ALA A 330 16.36 0.21 6.23
CA ALA A 330 17.79 0.30 6.46
C ALA A 330 18.44 1.41 5.60
N CYS A 331 18.03 1.56 4.33
CA CYS A 331 18.44 2.67 3.46
C CYS A 331 18.10 4.03 4.07
N LYS A 332 16.89 4.20 4.58
CA LYS A 332 16.47 5.41 5.29
C LYS A 332 17.35 5.68 6.52
N SER A 333 17.67 4.64 7.29
CA SER A 333 18.55 4.75 8.47
C SER A 333 20.01 5.09 8.12
N LEU A 334 20.44 4.81 6.88
CA LEU A 334 21.74 5.24 6.33
C LEU A 334 21.73 6.69 5.82
N GLY A 335 20.58 7.38 5.88
CA GLY A 335 20.44 8.76 5.45
C GLY A 335 20.12 8.93 3.96
N ILE A 336 19.65 7.88 3.29
CA ILE A 336 19.11 8.01 1.93
C ILE A 336 17.77 8.76 2.02
N PRO A 337 17.58 9.86 1.26
CA PRO A 337 16.34 10.62 1.26
C PRO A 337 15.14 9.77 0.83
N VAL A 338 13.97 9.99 1.46
CA VAL A 338 12.72 9.27 1.13
C VAL A 338 12.36 9.34 -0.37
N PRO A 339 12.52 10.47 -1.08
CA PRO A 339 12.24 10.54 -2.52
C PRO A 339 13.14 9.64 -3.38
N GLU A 340 14.28 9.19 -2.86
CA GLU A 340 15.19 8.27 -3.55
C GLU A 340 14.95 6.80 -3.16
N LEU A 341 13.93 6.52 -2.35
CA LEU A 341 13.45 5.17 -2.04
C LEU A 341 12.39 4.75 -3.05
N PHE A 342 12.49 3.53 -3.58
CA PHE A 342 11.44 2.95 -4.42
C PHE A 342 10.34 2.31 -3.55
N MET A 343 9.16 2.07 -4.13
CA MET A 343 8.08 1.34 -3.47
C MET A 343 8.26 -0.17 -3.61
N THR A 344 7.83 -0.96 -2.63
CA THR A 344 8.00 -2.43 -2.68
C THR A 344 7.49 -3.07 -3.98
N ILE A 345 6.39 -2.57 -4.55
CA ILE A 345 5.83 -3.05 -5.83
C ILE A 345 6.71 -2.75 -7.05
N ASP A 346 7.54 -1.70 -6.98
CA ASP A 346 8.42 -1.29 -8.07
C ASP A 346 9.44 -2.39 -8.38
N LEU A 347 10.00 -2.99 -7.33
CA LEU A 347 10.89 -4.15 -7.44
C LEU A 347 10.11 -5.46 -7.49
N PHE A 348 9.12 -5.68 -6.63
CA PHE A 348 8.48 -7.00 -6.51
C PHE A 348 7.68 -7.39 -7.77
N GLU A 349 6.98 -6.44 -8.37
CA GLU A 349 6.22 -6.65 -9.61
C GLU A 349 6.91 -6.08 -10.85
N GLY A 350 8.06 -5.42 -10.69
CA GLY A 350 8.78 -4.78 -11.78
C GLY A 350 8.09 -3.53 -12.34
N LYS A 351 7.29 -2.82 -11.53
CA LYS A 351 6.53 -1.64 -11.98
C LYS A 351 7.41 -0.47 -12.37
N ASN A 352 8.53 -0.29 -11.67
CA ASN A 352 9.44 0.84 -11.90
C ASN A 352 10.89 0.48 -11.56
N MET A 353 11.54 -0.26 -12.47
CA MET A 353 12.93 -0.65 -12.30
C MET A 353 13.91 0.53 -12.36
N LEU A 354 13.51 1.66 -12.96
CA LEU A 354 14.31 2.89 -12.95
C LEU A 354 14.48 3.43 -11.52
N ALA A 355 13.40 3.45 -10.73
CA ALA A 355 13.47 3.87 -9.33
C ALA A 355 14.36 2.93 -8.49
N VAL A 356 14.30 1.62 -8.76
CA VAL A 356 15.18 0.63 -8.12
C VAL A 356 16.65 0.92 -8.45
N MET A 357 16.97 1.18 -9.73
CA MET A 357 18.32 1.52 -10.16
C MET A 357 18.82 2.82 -9.52
N GLN A 358 17.99 3.87 -9.49
CA GLN A 358 18.30 5.14 -8.85
C GLN A 358 18.59 4.96 -7.35
N ASN A 359 17.80 4.15 -6.65
CA ASN A 359 18.04 3.83 -5.26
C ASN A 359 19.37 3.12 -5.01
N VAL A 360 19.76 2.16 -5.88
CA VAL A 360 21.07 1.48 -5.80
C VAL A 360 22.22 2.48 -5.96
N ILE A 361 22.07 3.46 -6.86
CA ILE A 361 23.03 4.56 -7.02
C ILE A 361 23.13 5.40 -5.74
N SER A 362 21.98 5.75 -5.15
CA SER A 362 21.92 6.45 -3.86
C SER A 362 22.58 5.67 -2.73
N LEU A 363 22.37 4.35 -2.69
CA LEU A 363 23.03 3.47 -1.74
C LEU A 363 24.54 3.47 -1.94
N GLY A 364 25.02 3.42 -3.18
CA GLY A 364 26.45 3.53 -3.50
C GLY A 364 27.07 4.83 -2.98
N ARG A 365 26.37 5.97 -3.14
CA ARG A 365 26.79 7.27 -2.60
C ARG A 365 26.77 7.31 -1.06
N ALA A 366 25.73 6.74 -0.45
CA ALA A 366 25.60 6.70 1.00
C ALA A 366 26.65 5.79 1.65
N ALA A 367 26.98 4.66 1.02
CA ALA A 367 27.97 3.70 1.50
C ALA A 367 29.34 4.35 1.75
N GLN A 368 29.78 5.23 0.84
CA GLN A 368 31.06 5.95 0.97
C GLN A 368 31.10 6.91 2.17
N LYS A 369 29.94 7.28 2.73
CA LYS A 369 29.84 8.13 3.92
C LYS A 369 29.78 7.33 5.22
N VAL A 370 29.66 6.01 5.15
CA VAL A 370 29.59 5.14 6.33
C VAL A 370 30.99 4.96 6.93
N PRO A 371 31.21 5.32 8.21
CA PRO A 371 32.50 5.12 8.85
C PRO A 371 32.93 3.65 8.85
N GLY A 372 34.13 3.36 8.38
CA GLY A 372 34.68 2.00 8.32
C GLY A 372 34.26 1.18 7.10
N TYR A 373 33.46 1.73 6.19
CA TYR A 373 33.21 1.09 4.90
C TYR A 373 34.47 1.14 4.01
N SER A 374 34.85 -0.01 3.47
CA SER A 374 36.01 -0.20 2.58
C SER A 374 35.69 -1.04 1.34
N GLY A 375 34.41 -1.15 1.00
CA GLY A 375 33.94 -1.90 -0.16
C GLY A 375 34.03 -1.12 -1.48
N PRO A 376 33.53 -1.70 -2.58
CA PRO A 376 33.61 -1.10 -3.91
C PRO A 376 32.89 0.24 -4.00
N VAL A 377 33.31 1.05 -4.97
CA VAL A 377 32.74 2.36 -5.29
C VAL A 377 31.87 2.24 -6.54
N LEU A 378 30.63 2.70 -6.47
CA LEU A 378 29.77 2.83 -7.64
C LEU A 378 29.99 4.21 -8.28
N ASP A 379 30.81 4.28 -9.32
CA ASP A 379 31.06 5.53 -10.05
C ASP A 379 30.13 5.71 -11.25
N VAL A 380 29.26 6.71 -11.15
CA VAL A 380 28.28 7.08 -12.17
C VAL A 380 28.40 8.56 -12.59
N LYS A 381 29.45 9.27 -12.15
CA LYS A 381 29.57 10.73 -12.31
C LYS A 381 29.64 11.21 -13.77
N ASN A 382 30.15 10.35 -14.67
CA ASN A 382 30.26 10.66 -16.10
C ASN A 382 29.08 10.11 -16.93
N ASP A 383 28.03 9.62 -16.28
CA ASP A 383 26.89 9.01 -16.95
C ASP A 383 25.84 10.08 -17.28
N ALA A 384 25.56 10.29 -18.57
CA ALA A 384 24.65 11.34 -19.04
C ALA A 384 23.23 11.15 -18.48
N THR A 385 22.82 9.90 -18.27
CA THR A 385 21.51 9.54 -17.72
C THR A 385 21.42 9.89 -16.22
N TYR A 386 22.52 9.71 -15.46
CA TYR A 386 22.60 10.07 -14.05
C TYR A 386 22.53 11.59 -13.81
N ASN A 387 23.19 12.36 -14.67
CA ASN A 387 23.25 13.82 -14.59
C ASN A 387 21.95 14.52 -15.05
N MET A 388 21.00 13.78 -15.66
CA MET A 388 19.71 14.32 -16.07
C MET A 388 18.68 14.34 -14.92
N PHE A 389 18.95 13.61 -13.84
CA PHE A 389 18.05 13.45 -12.67
C PHE A 389 18.67 13.84 -11.33
N SER A 390 19.98 14.14 -11.30
CA SER A 390 20.71 14.69 -10.14
C SER A 390 20.72 16.22 -10.20
#